data_AF-A0A812YZN8-F1
#
_entry.id   AF-A0A812YZN8-F1
#
_cell.length_a   1.000
_cell.length_b   1.000
_cell.length_c   1.000
_cell.angle_alpha   90.00
_cell.angle_beta   90.00
_cell.angle_gamma   90.00
#
_symmetry.space_group_name_H-M   'P 1'
#
loop_
_entity.id
_entity.type
_entity.pdbx_description
1 polymer ?
#
loop_
_entity_poly.entity_id
_entity_poly.type
_entity_poly.pdbx_seq_one_letter_code
_entity_poly.pdbx_strand_id
1 'polypeptide(L)'
;MVSFLETSHGYVVNSRAFSLGGPGRISPALKAECRKHLQVWIRLLGEVLASEFPGWDVLSAFSVFELKPAASRMQEDEDVQHERTEFLANSAQRLAQVFDLSLEDFVSEMEDHRPMAQHLVVSQQVDAFAAWSSALRKTQKRKSIRDKYPCANLLRALCKYGTFQGASTAGVEQLFSQVAKQTSPARKHMNPDLLLSEVKIFADWNKTEAAHIAEVAQVAWTLLGNGMPRDSSQTERMDKGVKRNIVEDRGLLGRGLGRPLGGSKQDTEVAFLAKRNKAVKAGTKLRRVESVVDAAAAAADAIIQCDASLQAEIQFQHAKQYANKCNAYLENTLLASEVPEDLGEVALAMAQIREGNRAKKVRLEGRQAALMHPTGLDWRFSTVWFEDAEWQELLPLGLLHNVVADISEANVWVVLDAASPPEDILWTATLQGGTIVDVVFAETNRQGGVAFRYDQATLIQRHILLSPEFDAAERRLASLVRAAARKATSKWTLLPSWEAFSEKYEQMAGPDVAAKRRQPMRVFALVPEPIEIAMCMKSVLGKASLLGFCSRFACAQRGL
;
A
#
# COMPACT_ATOMS: atom_id res chain seq x y z
N MET A 1 -23.88 34.83 3.69
CA MET A 1 -23.89 33.61 4.52
C MET A 1 -24.06 33.95 6.00
N VAL A 2 -23.35 34.95 6.54
CA VAL A 2 -23.60 35.46 7.91
C VAL A 2 -25.03 36.02 8.07
N SER A 3 -25.58 36.63 7.02
CA SER A 3 -26.96 37.15 6.98
C SER A 3 -28.07 36.11 7.22
N PHE A 4 -27.82 34.83 6.94
CA PHE A 4 -28.81 33.76 7.20
C PHE A 4 -29.03 33.57 8.70
N LEU A 5 -27.97 33.71 9.50
CA LEU A 5 -28.07 33.52 10.94
C LEU A 5 -28.47 34.81 11.70
N GLU A 6 -28.59 35.93 10.98
CA GLU A 6 -29.15 37.19 11.52
C GLU A 6 -30.68 37.13 11.60
N THR A 7 -31.31 36.25 10.82
CA THR A 7 -32.71 35.88 10.92
C THR A 7 -32.91 34.66 11.84
N SER A 8 -34.00 34.64 12.61
CA SER A 8 -34.33 33.52 13.50
C SER A 8 -34.98 32.40 12.72
N HIS A 9 -34.40 31.20 12.79
CA HIS A 9 -34.90 29.99 12.13
C HIS A 9 -35.32 28.95 13.18
N GLY A 10 -36.62 28.72 13.29
CA GLY A 10 -37.17 27.71 14.20
C GLY A 10 -37.03 26.29 13.63
N TYR A 11 -36.65 25.33 14.46
CA TYR A 11 -36.63 23.90 14.14
C TYR A 11 -37.00 23.09 15.39
N VAL A 12 -37.44 21.84 15.23
CA VAL A 12 -37.88 20.99 16.34
C VAL A 12 -36.97 19.77 16.44
N VAL A 13 -36.41 19.50 17.62
CA VAL A 13 -35.64 18.28 17.92
C VAL A 13 -36.26 17.63 19.15
N ASN A 14 -36.59 16.34 19.06
CA ASN A 14 -37.24 15.58 20.14
C ASN A 14 -38.47 16.29 20.72
N SER A 15 -39.35 16.79 19.85
CA SER A 15 -40.57 17.52 20.22
C SER A 15 -40.36 18.82 21.00
N ARG A 16 -39.12 19.35 21.07
CA ARG A 16 -38.81 20.68 21.63
C ARG A 16 -38.46 21.64 20.51
N ALA A 17 -39.06 22.82 20.55
CA ALA A 17 -38.76 23.90 19.61
C ALA A 17 -37.43 24.57 19.99
N PHE A 18 -36.55 24.68 19.01
CA PHE A 18 -35.29 25.42 19.07
C PHE A 18 -35.31 26.52 18.02
N SER A 19 -34.55 27.59 18.24
CA SER A 19 -34.35 28.65 17.28
C SER A 19 -32.84 28.82 17.02
N LEU A 20 -32.43 28.73 15.76
CA LEU A 20 -31.08 29.05 15.31
C LEU A 20 -31.06 30.49 14.78
N GLY A 21 -30.14 31.31 15.27
CA GLY A 21 -29.99 32.70 14.81
C GLY A 21 -30.99 33.69 15.40
N GLY A 22 -30.95 34.92 14.91
CA GLY A 22 -31.83 36.03 15.33
C GLY A 22 -31.08 37.33 15.63
N PRO A 23 -31.80 38.47 15.70
CA PRO A 23 -31.19 39.77 15.93
C PRO A 23 -30.44 39.80 17.27
N GLY A 24 -29.15 40.16 17.22
CA GLY A 24 -28.26 40.21 18.40
C GLY A 24 -27.77 38.86 18.92
N ARG A 25 -28.26 37.72 18.40
CA ARG A 25 -27.84 36.37 18.82
C ARG A 25 -26.42 36.03 18.37
N ILE A 26 -25.98 36.60 17.26
CA ILE A 26 -24.60 36.46 16.77
C ILE A 26 -23.88 37.78 17.00
N SER A 27 -23.17 37.85 18.13
CA SER A 27 -22.32 38.98 18.45
C SER A 27 -21.11 39.05 17.49
N PRO A 28 -20.56 40.24 17.23
CA PRO A 28 -19.29 40.38 16.54
C PRO A 28 -18.16 39.58 17.21
N ALA A 29 -18.19 39.46 18.54
CA ALA A 29 -17.25 38.65 19.30
C ALA A 29 -17.33 37.16 18.94
N LEU A 30 -18.54 36.59 18.86
CA LEU A 30 -18.73 35.20 18.43
C LEU A 30 -18.28 34.99 16.99
N LYS A 31 -18.55 35.95 16.08
CA LYS A 31 -18.04 35.89 14.70
C LYS A 31 -16.50 35.88 14.67
N ALA A 32 -15.85 36.68 15.52
CA ALA A 32 -14.40 36.72 15.63
C ALA A 32 -13.84 35.42 16.20
N GLU A 33 -14.47 34.84 17.22
CA GLU A 33 -14.10 33.57 17.83
C GLU A 33 -14.23 32.40 16.85
N CYS A 34 -15.37 32.27 16.16
CA CYS A 34 -15.53 31.27 15.09
C CYS A 34 -14.51 31.45 13.98
N ARG A 35 -14.17 32.71 13.62
CA ARG A 35 -13.13 32.99 12.62
C ARG A 35 -11.76 32.51 13.09
N LYS A 36 -11.40 32.72 14.35
CA LYS A 36 -10.14 32.21 14.93
C LYS A 36 -10.06 30.69 14.87
N HIS A 37 -11.13 29.98 15.21
CA HIS A 37 -11.16 28.52 15.07
C HIS A 37 -11.04 28.06 13.61
N LEU A 38 -11.68 28.77 12.66
CA LEU A 38 -11.51 28.47 11.24
C LEU A 38 -10.08 28.74 10.74
N GLN A 39 -9.40 29.75 11.29
CA GLN A 39 -7.99 30.02 10.97
C GLN A 39 -7.07 28.88 11.39
N VAL A 40 -7.34 28.19 12.50
CA VAL A 40 -6.63 26.96 12.89
C VAL A 40 -6.77 25.88 11.82
N TRP A 41 -7.99 25.65 11.34
CA TRP A 41 -8.23 24.67 10.26
C TRP A 41 -7.54 25.06 8.95
N ILE A 42 -7.50 26.35 8.62
CA ILE A 42 -6.78 26.85 7.44
C ILE A 42 -5.27 26.61 7.59
N ARG A 43 -4.70 26.87 8.76
CA ARG A 43 -3.28 26.60 9.03
C ARG A 43 -2.98 25.11 8.90
N LEU A 44 -3.78 24.26 9.54
CA LEU A 44 -3.62 22.81 9.46
C LEU A 44 -3.75 22.29 8.03
N LEU A 45 -4.72 22.80 7.26
CA LEU A 45 -4.87 22.44 5.85
C LEU A 45 -3.62 22.83 5.04
N GLY A 46 -3.02 23.99 5.33
CA GLY A 46 -1.74 24.41 4.74
C GLY A 46 -0.64 23.38 5.00
N GLU A 47 -0.47 22.97 6.25
CA GLU A 47 0.53 21.96 6.63
C GLU A 47 0.29 20.61 5.96
N VAL A 48 -0.97 20.16 5.91
CA VAL A 48 -1.35 18.92 5.24
C VAL A 48 -1.04 19.00 3.75
N LEU A 49 -1.41 20.09 3.07
CA LEU A 49 -1.13 20.27 1.65
C LEU A 49 0.37 20.25 1.36
N ALA A 50 1.17 20.97 2.16
CA ALA A 50 2.62 20.95 2.05
C ALA A 50 3.22 19.57 2.33
N SER A 51 2.61 18.78 3.23
CA SER A 51 3.08 17.42 3.54
C SER A 51 2.71 16.39 2.47
N GLU A 52 1.48 16.42 1.94
CA GLU A 52 0.94 15.36 1.07
C GLU A 52 1.39 15.53 -0.38
N PHE A 53 1.66 16.77 -0.79
CA PHE A 53 2.02 17.11 -2.15
C PHE A 53 3.40 17.77 -2.22
N PRO A 54 4.49 17.07 -1.81
CA PRO A 54 5.84 17.63 -1.89
C PRO A 54 6.27 17.91 -3.35
N GLY A 55 5.68 17.21 -4.32
CA GLY A 55 5.87 17.49 -5.75
C GLY A 55 5.08 18.69 -6.26
N TRP A 56 4.28 19.35 -5.43
CA TRP A 56 3.50 20.53 -5.80
C TRP A 56 4.37 21.62 -6.40
N ASP A 57 5.60 21.79 -5.93
CA ASP A 57 6.50 22.82 -6.45
C ASP A 57 6.92 22.53 -7.90
N VAL A 58 7.12 21.26 -8.26
CA VAL A 58 7.37 20.85 -9.65
C VAL A 58 6.11 21.03 -10.50
N LEU A 59 4.94 20.71 -9.95
CA LEU A 59 3.67 20.89 -10.66
C LEU A 59 3.34 22.36 -10.90
N SER A 60 3.55 23.20 -9.89
CA SER A 60 3.35 24.64 -9.97
C SER A 60 4.42 25.29 -10.87
N ALA A 61 5.61 24.69 -10.99
CA ALA A 61 6.64 25.19 -11.90
C ALA A 61 6.22 25.12 -13.38
N PHE A 62 5.27 24.26 -13.77
CA PHE A 62 4.68 24.28 -15.11
C PHE A 62 3.87 25.56 -15.43
N SER A 63 3.64 26.43 -14.44
CA SER A 63 3.07 27.76 -14.66
C SER A 63 3.88 28.63 -15.62
N VAL A 64 5.16 28.31 -15.88
CA VAL A 64 5.96 28.97 -16.92
C VAL A 64 5.31 28.89 -18.30
N PHE A 65 4.52 27.85 -18.56
CA PHE A 65 3.79 27.67 -19.81
C PHE A 65 2.47 28.44 -19.87
N GLU A 66 2.04 29.10 -18.80
CA GLU A 66 0.82 29.90 -18.82
C GLU A 66 0.94 31.13 -19.72
N LEU A 67 0.03 31.23 -20.68
CA LEU A 67 -0.04 32.31 -21.66
C LEU A 67 -1.18 33.28 -21.28
N LYS A 68 -0.88 34.26 -20.42
CA LYS A 68 -1.83 35.38 -20.18
C LYS A 68 -1.81 36.38 -21.35
N PRO A 69 -2.97 36.92 -21.78
CA PRO A 69 -3.03 37.98 -22.78
C PRO A 69 -2.35 39.26 -22.27
N ALA A 70 -1.70 40.00 -23.18
CA ALA A 70 -0.88 41.17 -22.85
C ALA A 70 -1.65 42.26 -22.07
N ALA A 71 -2.94 42.45 -22.37
CA ALA A 71 -3.80 43.41 -21.68
C ALA A 71 -3.95 43.12 -20.18
N SER A 72 -3.83 41.87 -19.74
CA SER A 72 -3.89 41.50 -18.33
C SER A 72 -2.59 41.75 -17.57
N ARG A 73 -1.46 41.99 -18.25
CA ARG A 73 -0.16 42.28 -17.58
C ARG A 73 0.00 43.76 -17.26
N MET A 74 -0.53 44.65 -18.09
CA MET A 74 -0.46 46.10 -17.90
C MET A 74 -1.29 46.64 -16.72
N GLN A 75 -2.12 45.80 -16.10
CA GLN A 75 -2.94 46.15 -14.93
C GLN A 75 -2.39 45.61 -13.60
N GLU A 76 -1.27 44.89 -13.61
CA GLU A 76 -0.64 44.35 -12.38
C GLU A 76 0.33 45.41 -11.81
N ASP A 77 0.28 45.66 -10.49
CA ASP A 77 1.19 46.56 -9.77
C ASP A 77 2.67 46.10 -9.91
N GLU A 78 3.63 47.02 -9.82
CA GLU A 78 5.07 46.73 -10.03
C GLU A 78 5.61 45.64 -9.07
N ASP A 79 5.21 45.66 -7.80
CA ASP A 79 5.61 44.65 -6.81
C ASP A 79 5.13 43.24 -7.20
N VAL A 80 3.90 43.14 -7.73
CA VAL A 80 3.31 41.87 -8.17
C VAL A 80 4.03 41.35 -9.42
N GLN A 81 4.50 42.23 -10.29
CA GLN A 81 5.28 41.86 -11.47
C GLN A 81 6.67 41.34 -11.09
N HIS A 82 7.33 41.94 -10.09
CA HIS A 82 8.64 41.51 -9.62
C HIS A 82 8.58 40.10 -9.01
N GLU A 83 7.69 39.88 -8.05
CA GLU A 83 7.48 38.56 -7.43
C GLU A 83 7.14 37.47 -8.45
N ARG A 84 6.36 37.82 -9.48
CA ARG A 84 6.01 36.89 -10.55
C ARG A 84 7.21 36.52 -11.41
N THR A 85 8.08 37.47 -11.69
CA THR A 85 9.28 37.25 -12.50
C THR A 85 10.25 36.33 -11.78
N GLU A 86 10.48 36.56 -10.49
CA GLU A 86 11.29 35.69 -9.63
C GLU A 86 10.69 34.27 -9.56
N PHE A 87 9.38 34.17 -9.33
CA PHE A 87 8.69 32.87 -9.31
C PHE A 87 8.84 32.10 -10.63
N LEU A 88 8.74 32.77 -11.78
CA LEU A 88 8.92 32.14 -13.08
C LEU A 88 10.37 31.71 -13.31
N ALA A 89 11.35 32.49 -12.84
CA ALA A 89 12.76 32.12 -12.90
C ALA A 89 13.05 30.86 -12.06
N ASN A 90 12.58 30.82 -10.82
CA ASN A 90 12.71 29.65 -9.93
C ASN A 90 11.99 28.43 -10.51
N SER A 91 10.82 28.63 -11.12
CA SER A 91 10.07 27.58 -11.80
C SER A 91 10.85 27.02 -13.00
N ALA A 92 11.44 27.87 -13.82
CA ALA A 92 12.26 27.43 -14.95
C ALA A 92 13.51 26.67 -14.48
N GLN A 93 14.18 27.16 -13.44
CA GLN A 93 15.32 26.48 -12.81
C GLN A 93 14.93 25.09 -12.30
N ARG A 94 13.81 24.98 -11.60
CA ARG A 94 13.33 23.69 -11.08
C ARG A 94 13.02 22.71 -12.20
N LEU A 95 12.33 23.13 -13.26
CA LEU A 95 12.06 22.25 -14.41
C LEU A 95 13.35 21.83 -15.12
N ALA A 96 14.32 22.73 -15.25
CA ALA A 96 15.61 22.41 -15.85
C ALA A 96 16.37 21.37 -15.03
N GLN A 97 16.41 21.52 -13.70
CA GLN A 97 17.05 20.55 -12.81
C GLN A 97 16.36 19.18 -12.84
N VAL A 98 15.03 19.15 -12.70
CA VAL A 98 14.26 17.89 -12.62
C VAL A 98 14.31 17.11 -13.94
N PHE A 99 14.35 17.79 -15.08
CA PHE A 99 14.35 17.15 -16.39
C PHE A 99 15.72 17.06 -17.06
N ASP A 100 16.78 17.42 -16.33
CA ASP A 100 18.17 17.41 -16.81
C ASP A 100 18.30 18.18 -18.13
N LEU A 101 17.96 19.47 -18.06
CA LEU A 101 18.01 20.43 -19.15
C LEU A 101 19.03 21.52 -18.83
N SER A 102 19.66 22.07 -19.86
CA SER A 102 20.42 23.31 -19.74
C SER A 102 19.46 24.46 -19.44
N LEU A 103 19.64 25.12 -18.29
CA LEU A 103 18.77 26.22 -17.86
C LEU A 103 18.83 27.40 -18.83
N GLU A 104 20.03 27.79 -19.24
CA GLU A 104 20.27 28.92 -20.16
C GLU A 104 19.60 28.66 -21.50
N ASP A 105 19.83 27.49 -22.09
CA ASP A 105 19.19 27.11 -23.35
C ASP A 105 17.68 27.00 -23.20
N PHE A 106 17.18 26.38 -22.12
CA PHE A 106 15.75 26.22 -21.90
C PHE A 106 15.02 27.58 -21.82
N VAL A 107 15.59 28.53 -21.07
CA VAL A 107 15.01 29.88 -20.94
C VAL A 107 15.06 30.62 -22.27
N SER A 108 16.20 30.58 -22.97
CA SER A 108 16.35 31.21 -24.30
C SER A 108 15.35 30.65 -25.30
N GLU A 109 15.27 29.31 -25.41
CA GLU A 109 14.33 28.64 -26.32
C GLU A 109 12.87 29.00 -25.96
N MET A 110 12.55 29.10 -24.67
CA MET A 110 11.22 29.49 -24.19
C MET A 110 10.89 30.94 -24.59
N GLU A 111 11.81 31.88 -24.41
CA GLU A 111 11.62 33.28 -24.78
C GLU A 111 11.43 33.47 -26.28
N ASP A 112 12.18 32.73 -27.10
CA ASP A 112 12.06 32.75 -28.56
C ASP A 112 10.68 32.30 -29.06
N HIS A 113 10.11 31.28 -28.43
CA HIS A 113 8.85 30.66 -28.88
C HIS A 113 7.60 31.28 -28.24
N ARG A 114 7.75 31.95 -27.08
CA ARG A 114 6.64 32.52 -26.30
C ARG A 114 5.77 33.52 -27.10
N PRO A 115 6.32 34.49 -27.86
CA PRO A 115 5.51 35.46 -28.61
C PRO A 115 4.60 34.76 -29.63
N MET A 116 5.09 33.72 -30.30
CA MET A 116 4.30 32.97 -31.27
C MET A 116 3.19 32.16 -30.58
N ALA A 117 3.47 31.53 -29.44
CA ALA A 117 2.46 30.82 -28.67
C ALA A 117 1.37 31.78 -28.14
N GLN A 118 1.75 32.95 -27.62
CA GLN A 118 0.80 33.99 -27.18
C GLN A 118 -0.10 34.46 -28.32
N HIS A 119 0.47 34.71 -29.50
CA HIS A 119 -0.31 35.07 -30.68
C HIS A 119 -1.34 33.98 -31.05
N LEU A 120 -0.98 32.70 -30.93
CA LEU A 120 -1.89 31.58 -31.24
C LEU A 120 -3.05 31.47 -30.26
N VAL A 121 -2.83 31.68 -28.96
CA VAL A 121 -3.92 31.73 -27.97
C VAL A 121 -4.93 32.83 -28.32
N VAL A 122 -4.44 34.04 -28.63
CA VAL A 122 -5.30 35.19 -28.92
C VAL A 122 -6.03 35.03 -30.27
N SER A 123 -5.34 34.56 -31.31
CA SER A 123 -5.90 34.47 -32.66
C SER A 123 -6.77 33.24 -32.90
N GLN A 124 -6.46 32.10 -32.28
CA GLN A 124 -7.14 30.82 -32.54
C GLN A 124 -7.98 30.31 -31.35
N GLN A 125 -7.96 31.01 -30.20
CA GLN A 125 -8.69 30.63 -28.99
C GLN A 125 -8.43 29.19 -28.51
N VAL A 126 -7.21 28.71 -28.72
CA VAL A 126 -6.76 27.39 -28.25
C VAL A 126 -6.21 27.48 -26.83
N ASP A 127 -6.15 26.35 -26.13
CA ASP A 127 -5.51 26.27 -24.81
C ASP A 127 -3.99 26.50 -24.89
N ALA A 128 -3.36 26.73 -23.73
CA ALA A 128 -1.94 27.07 -23.66
C ALA A 128 -1.04 25.97 -24.25
N PHE A 129 -1.32 24.70 -23.96
CA PHE A 129 -0.52 23.58 -24.46
C PHE A 129 -0.63 23.41 -25.98
N ALA A 130 -1.84 23.48 -26.54
CA ALA A 130 -2.05 23.44 -27.97
C ALA A 130 -1.36 24.61 -28.68
N ALA A 131 -1.34 25.80 -28.06
CA ALA A 131 -0.63 26.96 -28.57
C ALA A 131 0.89 26.75 -28.60
N TRP A 132 1.50 26.28 -27.51
CA TRP A 132 2.93 25.94 -27.46
C TRP A 132 3.31 24.84 -28.44
N SER A 133 2.52 23.75 -28.50
CA SER A 133 2.73 22.65 -29.44
C SER A 133 2.66 23.12 -30.90
N SER A 134 1.71 23.98 -31.21
CA SER A 134 1.56 24.57 -32.56
C SER A 134 2.69 25.55 -32.89
N ALA A 135 3.17 26.32 -31.91
CA ALA A 135 4.32 27.21 -32.06
C ALA A 135 5.57 26.40 -32.42
N LEU A 136 5.91 25.36 -31.65
CA LEU A 136 7.03 24.48 -31.94
C LEU A 136 6.90 23.82 -33.32
N ARG A 137 5.73 23.27 -33.68
CA ARG A 137 5.53 22.65 -35.00
C ARG A 137 5.78 23.63 -36.16
N LYS A 138 5.46 24.92 -35.96
CA LYS A 138 5.70 25.96 -36.98
C LYS A 138 7.18 26.29 -37.13
N THR A 139 7.92 26.49 -36.03
CA THR A 139 9.37 26.77 -36.10
C THR A 139 10.17 25.58 -36.60
N GLN A 140 9.75 24.36 -36.28
CA GLN A 140 10.47 23.14 -36.63
C GLN A 140 10.21 22.60 -38.05
N LYS A 141 9.31 23.22 -38.82
CA LYS A 141 8.89 22.71 -40.16
C LYS A 141 9.98 22.85 -41.23
N ARG A 142 10.82 23.90 -41.18
CA ARG A 142 11.85 24.19 -42.18
C ARG A 142 13.22 24.23 -41.52
N LYS A 143 14.23 23.62 -42.15
CA LYS A 143 15.60 23.55 -41.61
C LYS A 143 16.17 24.94 -41.25
N SER A 144 16.06 25.92 -42.16
CA SER A 144 16.57 27.28 -41.92
C SER A 144 15.91 28.01 -40.74
N ILE A 145 14.65 27.70 -40.43
CA ILE A 145 13.93 28.28 -39.28
C ILE A 145 14.33 27.53 -38.01
N ARG A 146 14.43 26.20 -38.07
CA ARG A 146 14.89 25.37 -36.96
C ARG A 146 16.29 25.73 -36.49
N ASP A 147 17.21 25.98 -37.42
CA ASP A 147 18.59 26.36 -37.09
C ASP A 147 18.64 27.74 -36.40
N LYS A 148 17.65 28.61 -36.64
CA LYS A 148 17.51 29.92 -35.99
C LYS A 148 16.76 29.85 -34.65
N TYR A 149 15.84 28.90 -34.50
CA TYR A 149 14.99 28.72 -33.32
C TYR A 149 15.14 27.28 -32.80
N PRO A 150 16.25 26.96 -32.10
CA PRO A 150 16.40 25.67 -31.42
C PRO A 150 15.27 25.49 -30.39
N CYS A 151 14.88 24.24 -30.12
CA CYS A 151 13.80 23.95 -29.18
C CYS A 151 13.97 22.60 -28.45
N ALA A 152 15.20 22.09 -28.36
CA ALA A 152 15.43 20.73 -27.88
C ALA A 152 15.05 20.58 -26.39
N ASN A 153 15.43 21.55 -25.56
CA ASN A 153 15.12 21.54 -24.14
C ASN A 153 13.65 21.90 -23.89
N LEU A 154 13.14 22.90 -24.60
CA LEU A 154 11.75 23.33 -24.55
C LEU A 154 10.79 22.19 -24.96
N LEU A 155 11.11 21.43 -26.01
CA LEU A 155 10.31 20.29 -26.44
C LEU A 155 10.25 19.20 -25.36
N ARG A 156 11.39 18.88 -24.73
CA ARG A 156 11.45 17.89 -23.63
C ARG A 156 10.55 18.33 -22.46
N ALA A 157 10.67 19.59 -22.03
CA ALA A 157 9.83 20.14 -20.96
C ALA A 157 8.35 20.17 -21.35
N LEU A 158 8.02 20.56 -22.58
CA LEU A 158 6.64 20.63 -23.07
C LEU A 158 6.00 19.24 -23.18
N CYS A 159 6.73 18.21 -23.60
CA CYS A 159 6.24 16.83 -23.59
C CYS A 159 5.82 16.40 -22.17
N LYS A 160 6.61 16.76 -21.14
CA LYS A 160 6.26 16.48 -19.74
C LYS A 160 5.04 17.29 -19.30
N TYR A 161 4.95 18.56 -19.67
CA TYR A 161 3.76 19.38 -19.39
C TYR A 161 2.49 18.75 -19.98
N GLY A 162 2.55 18.23 -21.21
CA GLY A 162 1.44 17.53 -21.85
C GLY A 162 1.00 16.26 -21.11
N THR A 163 1.94 15.49 -20.55
CA THR A 163 1.58 14.34 -19.70
C THR A 163 0.88 14.75 -18.42
N PHE A 164 1.23 15.91 -17.86
CA PHE A 164 0.61 16.43 -16.63
C PHE A 164 -0.80 16.99 -16.88
N GLN A 165 -0.97 17.81 -17.93
CA GLN A 165 -2.28 18.38 -18.27
C GLN A 165 -3.30 17.30 -18.71
N GLY A 166 -2.82 16.14 -19.18
CA GLY A 166 -3.64 14.97 -19.50
C GLY A 166 -4.00 14.06 -18.32
N ALA A 167 -3.24 14.10 -17.21
CA ALA A 167 -3.37 13.12 -16.13
C ALA A 167 -4.61 13.30 -15.25
N SER A 168 -5.05 14.54 -14.98
CA SER A 168 -6.17 14.82 -14.06
C SER A 168 -7.55 14.39 -14.58
N THR A 169 -7.66 13.92 -15.82
CA THR A 169 -8.92 13.41 -16.40
C THR A 169 -8.72 12.18 -17.29
N ALA A 170 -7.51 11.60 -17.36
CA ALA A 170 -7.24 10.47 -18.22
C ALA A 170 -8.09 9.27 -17.78
N GLY A 171 -8.87 8.71 -18.69
CA GLY A 171 -9.73 7.53 -18.45
C GLY A 171 -9.01 6.34 -17.81
N VAL A 172 -7.68 6.34 -17.79
CA VAL A 172 -6.81 5.37 -17.12
C VAL A 172 -7.01 5.35 -15.59
N GLU A 173 -7.03 6.49 -14.89
CA GLU A 173 -7.23 6.50 -13.42
C GLU A 173 -8.66 6.15 -13.02
N GLN A 174 -9.63 6.59 -13.84
CA GLN A 174 -11.03 6.18 -13.70
C GLN A 174 -11.17 4.67 -13.93
N LEU A 175 -10.49 4.13 -14.93
CA LEU A 175 -10.45 2.71 -15.22
C LEU A 175 -9.80 1.92 -14.07
N PHE A 176 -8.65 2.34 -13.55
CA PHE A 176 -8.03 1.68 -12.39
C PHE A 176 -8.97 1.69 -11.16
N SER A 177 -9.63 2.82 -10.91
CA SER A 177 -10.61 2.93 -9.83
C SER A 177 -11.84 2.04 -10.03
N GLN A 178 -12.30 1.89 -11.28
CA GLN A 178 -13.42 1.01 -11.63
C GLN A 178 -13.00 -0.47 -11.55
N VAL A 179 -11.83 -0.82 -12.07
CA VAL A 179 -11.24 -2.15 -11.98
C VAL A 179 -11.07 -2.56 -10.53
N ALA A 180 -10.46 -1.71 -9.69
CA ALA A 180 -10.27 -1.99 -8.26
C ALA A 180 -11.60 -2.22 -7.51
N LYS A 181 -12.68 -1.55 -7.92
CA LYS A 181 -14.03 -1.81 -7.38
C LYS A 181 -14.60 -3.16 -7.81
N GLN A 182 -14.30 -3.62 -9.03
CA GLN A 182 -14.77 -4.90 -9.56
C GLN A 182 -13.91 -6.09 -9.09
N THR A 183 -12.61 -5.88 -8.88
CA THR A 183 -11.64 -6.89 -8.46
C THR A 183 -11.51 -6.95 -6.94
N SER A 184 -12.65 -7.12 -6.27
CA SER A 184 -12.70 -7.21 -4.80
C SER A 184 -11.82 -8.35 -4.25
N PRO A 185 -11.37 -8.30 -2.98
CA PRO A 185 -10.52 -9.32 -2.37
C PRO A 185 -11.09 -10.75 -2.45
N ALA A 186 -12.41 -10.90 -2.55
CA ALA A 186 -13.07 -12.19 -2.73
C ALA A 186 -12.68 -12.89 -4.04
N ARG A 187 -12.18 -12.16 -5.04
CA ARG A 187 -11.77 -12.66 -6.36
C ARG A 187 -10.27 -12.94 -6.50
N LYS A 188 -9.49 -12.87 -5.40
CA LYS A 188 -8.03 -13.10 -5.42
C LYS A 188 -7.60 -14.50 -5.88
N HIS A 189 -8.52 -15.46 -5.89
CA HIS A 189 -8.27 -16.83 -6.36
C HIS A 189 -8.48 -17.00 -7.88
N MET A 190 -8.88 -15.95 -8.59
CA MET A 190 -9.09 -16.01 -10.04
C MET A 190 -7.75 -16.10 -10.78
N ASN A 191 -7.72 -16.90 -11.84
CA ASN A 191 -6.55 -17.03 -12.69
C ASN A 191 -6.14 -15.64 -13.25
N PRO A 192 -4.86 -15.25 -13.19
CA PRO A 192 -4.36 -13.98 -13.72
C PRO A 192 -4.77 -13.68 -15.17
N ASP A 193 -4.82 -14.70 -16.04
CA ASP A 193 -5.17 -14.51 -17.44
C ASP A 193 -6.66 -14.17 -17.63
N LEU A 194 -7.51 -14.77 -16.79
CA LEU A 194 -8.95 -14.47 -16.75
C LEU A 194 -9.21 -13.07 -16.18
N LEU A 195 -8.46 -12.67 -15.16
CA LEU A 195 -8.48 -11.32 -14.60
C LEU A 195 -8.12 -10.28 -15.64
N LEU A 196 -7.04 -10.50 -16.39
CA LEU A 196 -6.61 -9.60 -17.46
C LEU A 196 -7.65 -9.49 -18.57
N SER A 197 -8.26 -10.62 -18.96
CA SER A 197 -9.31 -10.66 -19.97
C SER A 197 -10.57 -9.91 -19.53
N GLU A 198 -11.02 -10.10 -18.28
CA GLU A 198 -12.16 -9.38 -17.71
C GLU A 198 -11.88 -7.87 -17.64
N VAL A 199 -10.70 -7.48 -17.15
CA VAL A 199 -10.27 -6.07 -17.10
C VAL A 199 -10.24 -5.44 -18.49
N LYS A 200 -9.80 -6.18 -19.51
CA LYS A 200 -9.78 -5.70 -20.90
C LYS A 200 -11.18 -5.43 -21.44
N ILE A 201 -12.14 -6.32 -21.18
CA ILE A 201 -13.55 -6.13 -21.56
C ILE A 201 -14.13 -4.87 -20.89
N PHE A 202 -13.82 -4.65 -19.61
CA PHE A 202 -14.25 -3.43 -18.90
C PHE A 202 -13.55 -2.17 -19.40
N ALA A 203 -12.25 -2.25 -19.73
CA ALA A 203 -11.47 -1.12 -20.22
C ALA A 203 -11.93 -0.62 -21.57
N ASP A 204 -12.28 -1.54 -22.46
CA ASP A 204 -12.74 -1.25 -23.80
C ASP A 204 -14.26 -1.05 -23.85
N TRP A 205 -14.96 -1.14 -22.72
CA TRP A 205 -16.42 -1.05 -22.67
C TRP A 205 -16.92 0.29 -23.20
N ASN A 206 -17.54 0.25 -24.37
CA ASN A 206 -18.19 1.40 -24.97
C ASN A 206 -19.71 1.24 -24.91
N LYS A 207 -20.40 2.22 -24.31
CA LYS A 207 -21.85 2.18 -24.15
C LYS A 207 -22.60 2.15 -25.48
N THR A 208 -22.00 2.64 -26.56
CA THR A 208 -22.59 2.58 -27.91
C THR A 208 -22.60 1.17 -28.50
N GLU A 209 -21.76 0.26 -27.98
CA GLU A 209 -21.60 -1.11 -28.49
C GLU A 209 -22.28 -2.16 -27.58
N ALA A 210 -22.92 -1.73 -26.50
CA ALA A 210 -23.47 -2.61 -25.47
C ALA A 210 -24.44 -3.68 -26.01
N ALA A 211 -25.27 -3.34 -27.00
CA ALA A 211 -26.20 -4.26 -27.63
C ALA A 211 -25.47 -5.38 -28.40
N HIS A 212 -24.43 -5.01 -29.15
CA HIS A 212 -23.62 -5.96 -29.92
C HIS A 212 -22.80 -6.88 -29.01
N ILE A 213 -22.18 -6.33 -27.97
CA ILE A 213 -21.42 -7.12 -26.99
C ILE A 213 -22.34 -8.11 -26.27
N ALA A 214 -23.56 -7.69 -25.90
CA ALA A 214 -24.55 -8.57 -25.29
C ALA A 214 -24.93 -9.73 -26.22
N GLU A 215 -25.15 -9.47 -27.51
CA GLU A 215 -25.43 -10.49 -28.52
C GLU A 215 -24.28 -11.51 -28.65
N VAL A 216 -23.05 -11.03 -28.79
CA VAL A 216 -21.86 -11.90 -28.85
C VAL A 216 -21.69 -12.73 -27.58
N ALA A 217 -21.93 -12.14 -26.42
CA ALA A 217 -21.88 -12.84 -25.14
C ALA A 217 -22.96 -13.94 -25.02
N GLN A 218 -24.17 -13.69 -25.52
CA GLN A 218 -25.24 -14.69 -25.56
C GLN A 218 -24.88 -15.88 -26.47
N VAL A 219 -24.27 -15.60 -27.62
CA VAL A 219 -23.78 -16.64 -28.52
C VAL A 219 -22.69 -17.47 -27.85
N ALA A 220 -21.69 -16.83 -27.25
CA ALA A 220 -20.62 -17.51 -26.53
C ALA A 220 -21.14 -18.35 -25.35
N TRP A 221 -22.09 -17.80 -24.57
CA TRP A 221 -22.74 -18.51 -23.46
C TRP A 221 -23.43 -19.79 -23.93
N THR A 222 -24.14 -19.70 -25.05
CA THR A 222 -24.85 -20.85 -25.64
C THR A 222 -23.87 -21.90 -26.17
N LEU A 223 -22.78 -21.47 -26.83
CA LEU A 223 -21.73 -22.36 -27.33
C LEU A 223 -20.97 -23.10 -26.22
N LEU A 224 -20.85 -22.50 -25.05
CA LEU A 224 -20.25 -23.12 -23.86
C LEU A 224 -21.18 -24.12 -23.15
N GLY A 225 -22.35 -24.42 -23.72
CA GLY A 225 -23.26 -25.46 -23.22
C GLY A 225 -24.15 -25.02 -22.06
N ASN A 226 -24.17 -23.73 -21.72
CA ASN A 226 -24.96 -23.19 -20.60
C ASN A 226 -26.45 -22.96 -20.95
N GLY A 227 -26.89 -23.42 -22.13
CA GLY A 227 -28.25 -23.25 -22.66
C GLY A 227 -28.52 -21.83 -23.18
N MET A 228 -29.63 -21.66 -23.92
CA MET A 228 -30.04 -20.32 -24.36
C MET A 228 -30.43 -19.46 -23.15
N PRO A 229 -30.02 -18.19 -23.10
CA PRO A 229 -30.55 -17.23 -22.16
C PRO A 229 -32.09 -17.24 -22.23
N ARG A 230 -32.75 -17.31 -21.07
CA ARG A 230 -34.22 -17.23 -21.04
C ARG A 230 -34.63 -15.90 -21.66
N ASP A 231 -35.57 -15.93 -22.61
CA ASP A 231 -36.24 -14.72 -23.08
C ASP A 231 -36.72 -13.94 -21.86
N SER A 232 -36.13 -12.78 -21.61
CA SER A 232 -36.65 -11.88 -20.60
C SER A 232 -38.09 -11.60 -20.98
N SER A 233 -39.05 -11.86 -20.10
CA SER A 233 -40.46 -11.62 -20.35
C SER A 233 -40.63 -10.23 -20.98
N GLN A 234 -41.07 -10.18 -22.24
CA GLN A 234 -41.31 -8.91 -22.97
C GLN A 234 -42.38 -8.04 -22.29
N THR A 235 -43.07 -8.57 -21.28
CA THR A 235 -43.76 -7.73 -20.31
C THR A 235 -42.75 -6.92 -19.52
N GLU A 236 -42.54 -5.67 -19.95
CA GLU A 236 -42.05 -4.61 -19.08
C GLU A 236 -42.75 -4.77 -17.73
N ARG A 237 -41.99 -5.09 -16.67
CA ARG A 237 -42.52 -4.94 -15.31
C ARG A 237 -42.98 -3.49 -15.23
N MET A 238 -44.27 -3.26 -14.96
CA MET A 238 -44.91 -1.93 -14.97
C MET A 238 -44.15 -0.86 -14.17
N ASP A 239 -43.26 -1.27 -13.27
CA ASP A 239 -42.53 -0.41 -12.35
C ASP A 239 -41.12 -0.01 -12.86
N LYS A 240 -40.67 -0.55 -14.01
CA LYS A 240 -39.32 -0.32 -14.52
C LYS A 240 -39.26 0.95 -15.37
N GLY A 241 -39.07 2.09 -14.70
CA GLY A 241 -38.80 3.37 -15.38
C GLY A 241 -39.79 4.50 -15.08
N VAL A 242 -40.83 4.25 -14.29
CA VAL A 242 -41.68 5.32 -13.77
C VAL A 242 -40.87 6.12 -12.74
N LYS A 243 -40.31 7.26 -13.16
CA LYS A 243 -39.87 8.29 -12.22
C LYS A 243 -41.07 8.58 -11.32
N ARG A 244 -40.97 8.31 -10.02
CA ARG A 244 -41.97 8.79 -9.06
C ARG A 244 -42.04 10.30 -9.20
N ASN A 245 -43.07 10.79 -9.87
CA ASN A 245 -43.53 12.15 -9.70
C ASN A 245 -44.04 12.21 -8.25
N ILE A 246 -43.18 12.67 -7.36
CA ILE A 246 -43.64 13.20 -6.08
C ILE A 246 -44.53 14.39 -6.49
N VAL A 247 -45.80 14.36 -6.06
CA VAL A 247 -46.94 15.16 -6.56
C VAL A 247 -47.54 14.48 -7.80
N GLU A 248 -48.59 13.67 -7.73
CA GLU A 248 -49.89 13.88 -7.08
C GLU A 248 -50.43 12.55 -6.54
N ASP A 249 -50.30 12.29 -5.24
CA ASP A 249 -51.23 11.38 -4.56
C ASP A 249 -52.00 12.21 -3.54
N ARG A 250 -52.88 13.06 -4.09
CA ARG A 250 -53.93 13.74 -3.36
C ARG A 250 -55.24 13.16 -3.85
N GLY A 251 -55.72 12.17 -3.13
CA GLY A 251 -57.14 11.86 -3.12
C GLY A 251 -57.42 10.39 -2.97
N LEU A 252 -57.24 9.85 -1.77
CA LEU A 252 -58.31 9.14 -1.05
C LEU A 252 -57.76 8.60 0.28
N LEU A 253 -58.20 9.27 1.36
CA LEU A 253 -58.37 8.82 2.75
C LEU A 253 -57.61 9.70 3.76
N GLY A 254 -58.38 10.42 4.57
CA GLY A 254 -57.94 10.95 5.86
C GLY A 254 -57.90 12.47 5.96
N ARG A 255 -59.01 13.07 6.38
CA ARG A 255 -59.02 14.39 7.02
C ARG A 255 -58.10 14.37 8.24
N GLY A 256 -57.17 15.33 8.36
CA GLY A 256 -56.45 15.57 9.61
C GLY A 256 -55.14 16.34 9.45
N LEU A 257 -55.22 17.67 9.49
CA LEU A 257 -54.18 18.60 9.97
C LEU A 257 -52.71 18.28 9.64
N GLY A 258 -52.24 18.76 8.49
CA GLY A 258 -50.80 18.89 8.20
C GLY A 258 -50.57 19.44 6.79
N ARG A 259 -50.05 20.67 6.68
CA ARG A 259 -49.66 21.26 5.38
C ARG A 259 -48.61 20.36 4.69
N PRO A 260 -48.78 19.96 3.42
CA PRO A 260 -47.67 19.41 2.65
C PRO A 260 -46.76 20.57 2.23
N LEU A 261 -45.51 20.54 2.69
CA LEU A 261 -44.43 21.36 2.16
C LEU A 261 -44.17 20.94 0.71
N GLY A 262 -44.61 21.76 -0.25
CA GLY A 262 -44.28 21.60 -1.65
C GLY A 262 -42.79 21.88 -1.86
N GLY A 263 -41.98 20.84 -1.97
CA GLY A 263 -40.59 20.95 -2.41
C GLY A 263 -40.54 21.16 -3.91
N SER A 264 -40.31 22.39 -4.34
CA SER A 264 -40.02 22.68 -5.74
C SER A 264 -38.68 22.04 -6.13
N LYS A 265 -38.40 21.80 -7.42
CA LYS A 265 -37.06 21.35 -7.89
C LYS A 265 -35.92 22.27 -7.41
N GLN A 266 -36.23 23.49 -6.97
CA GLN A 266 -35.27 24.45 -6.42
C GLN A 266 -34.80 24.12 -4.99
N ASP A 267 -35.52 23.25 -4.27
CA ASP A 267 -35.21 22.85 -2.88
C ASP A 267 -34.44 21.53 -2.78
N THR A 268 -33.93 21.02 -3.91
CA THR A 268 -33.06 19.85 -3.90
C THR A 268 -31.64 20.23 -3.49
N GLU A 269 -30.97 19.38 -2.73
CA GLU A 269 -29.57 19.55 -2.32
C GLU A 269 -28.64 19.79 -3.52
N VAL A 270 -28.93 19.14 -4.65
CA VAL A 270 -28.20 19.33 -5.91
C VAL A 270 -28.35 20.76 -6.45
N ALA A 271 -29.57 21.31 -6.47
CA ALA A 271 -29.81 22.68 -6.90
C ALA A 271 -29.18 23.70 -5.94
N PHE A 272 -29.23 23.43 -4.63
CA PHE A 272 -28.55 24.21 -3.61
C PHE A 272 -27.03 24.25 -3.82
N LEU A 273 -26.40 23.08 -4.02
CA LEU A 273 -24.96 22.97 -4.28
C LEU A 273 -24.55 23.69 -5.57
N ALA A 274 -25.34 23.58 -6.64
CA ALA A 274 -25.09 24.29 -7.90
C ALA A 274 -25.16 25.82 -7.74
N LYS A 275 -26.18 26.32 -7.02
CA LYS A 275 -26.33 27.76 -6.71
C LYS A 275 -25.18 28.26 -5.83
N ARG A 276 -24.78 27.47 -4.82
CA ARG A 276 -23.63 27.76 -3.95
C ARG A 276 -22.35 27.83 -4.76
N ASN A 277 -22.06 26.85 -5.59
CA ASN A 277 -20.85 26.81 -6.41
C ASN A 277 -20.80 27.99 -7.39
N LYS A 278 -21.94 28.41 -7.95
CA LYS A 278 -22.03 29.59 -8.81
C LYS A 278 -21.75 30.89 -8.03
N ALA A 279 -22.30 31.03 -6.82
CA ALA A 279 -22.09 32.20 -5.97
C ALA A 279 -20.64 32.30 -5.45
N VAL A 280 -20.04 31.16 -5.07
CA VAL A 280 -18.63 31.09 -4.69
C VAL A 280 -17.74 31.45 -5.89
N LYS A 281 -17.97 30.89 -7.08
CA LYS A 281 -17.18 31.21 -8.28
C LYS A 281 -17.29 32.70 -8.69
N ALA A 282 -18.43 33.33 -8.48
CA ALA A 282 -18.65 34.74 -8.86
C ALA A 282 -17.96 35.75 -7.92
N GLY A 283 -17.68 35.40 -6.66
CA GLY A 283 -17.16 36.33 -5.65
C GLY A 283 -15.76 36.00 -5.11
N THR A 284 -15.17 34.86 -5.47
CA THR A 284 -13.91 34.39 -4.87
C THR A 284 -12.76 34.60 -5.85
N LYS A 285 -11.85 35.52 -5.54
CA LYS A 285 -10.53 35.59 -6.20
C LYS A 285 -9.68 34.45 -5.63
N LEU A 286 -9.11 33.61 -6.51
CA LEU A 286 -8.10 32.64 -6.11
C LEU A 286 -6.92 33.40 -5.48
N ARG A 287 -6.49 32.94 -4.30
CA ARG A 287 -5.32 33.47 -3.59
C ARG A 287 -4.29 32.36 -3.44
N ARG A 288 -3.02 32.75 -3.35
CA ARG A 288 -1.92 31.83 -3.02
C ARG A 288 -2.14 31.23 -1.63
N VAL A 289 -1.90 29.92 -1.48
CA VAL A 289 -2.15 29.19 -0.24
C VAL A 289 -1.28 29.76 0.88
N GLU A 290 -0.03 30.08 0.59
CA GLU A 290 0.96 30.65 1.50
C GLU A 290 0.43 31.95 2.11
N SER A 291 -0.04 32.88 1.25
CA SER A 291 -0.61 34.15 1.70
C SER A 291 -1.83 34.00 2.62
N VAL A 292 -2.61 32.94 2.44
CA VAL A 292 -3.82 32.65 3.22
C VAL A 292 -3.44 32.00 4.55
N VAL A 293 -2.43 31.12 4.53
CA VAL A 293 -1.89 30.43 5.69
C VAL A 293 -1.15 31.43 6.61
N ASP A 294 -0.35 32.34 6.06
CA ASP A 294 0.38 33.37 6.82
C ASP A 294 -0.59 34.34 7.50
N ALA A 295 -1.63 34.77 6.78
CA ALA A 295 -2.69 35.61 7.35
C ALA A 295 -3.51 34.88 8.44
N ALA A 296 -3.51 33.55 8.45
CA ALA A 296 -4.17 32.74 9.46
C ALA A 296 -3.27 32.39 10.66
N ALA A 297 -1.94 32.36 10.46
CA ALA A 297 -0.97 31.87 11.43
C ALA A 297 -1.02 32.61 12.77
N ALA A 298 -0.93 33.95 12.75
CA ALA A 298 -0.87 34.75 13.98
C ALA A 298 -2.07 34.55 14.93
N ALA A 299 -3.26 34.26 14.39
CA ALA A 299 -4.45 34.00 15.19
C ALA A 299 -4.63 32.52 15.55
N ALA A 300 -4.10 31.61 14.73
CA ALA A 300 -4.17 30.17 14.92
C ALA A 300 -3.17 29.68 15.99
N ASP A 301 -1.96 30.24 16.02
CA ASP A 301 -0.86 29.78 16.88
C ASP A 301 -1.22 29.82 18.37
N ALA A 302 -1.94 30.86 18.80
CA ALA A 302 -2.40 30.98 20.19
C ALA A 302 -3.34 29.84 20.60
N ILE A 303 -4.21 29.36 19.70
CA ILE A 303 -5.15 28.27 19.97
C ILE A 303 -4.43 26.92 19.91
N ILE A 304 -3.58 26.74 18.90
CA ILE A 304 -2.76 25.53 18.72
C ILE A 304 -1.88 25.29 19.96
N GLN A 305 -1.29 26.36 20.52
CA GLN A 305 -0.47 26.25 21.73
C GLN A 305 -1.24 25.73 22.96
N CYS A 306 -2.56 25.87 22.98
CA CYS A 306 -3.41 25.46 24.10
C CYS A 306 -4.02 24.06 23.93
N ASP A 307 -3.86 23.42 22.76
CA ASP A 307 -4.46 22.11 22.45
C ASP A 307 -3.41 21.08 22.05
N ALA A 308 -3.18 20.09 22.93
CA ALA A 308 -2.20 19.04 22.74
C ALA A 308 -2.46 18.16 21.50
N SER A 309 -3.73 17.96 21.11
CA SER A 309 -4.07 17.17 19.93
C SER A 309 -3.68 17.89 18.65
N LEU A 310 -3.92 19.21 18.59
CA LEU A 310 -3.54 20.03 17.45
C LEU A 310 -2.02 20.16 17.32
N GLN A 311 -1.30 20.28 18.44
CA GLN A 311 0.16 20.26 18.45
C GLN A 311 0.72 18.94 17.91
N ALA A 312 0.20 17.81 18.39
CA ALA A 312 0.64 16.50 17.95
C ALA A 312 0.43 16.31 16.43
N GLU A 313 -0.72 16.76 15.93
CA GLU A 313 -1.02 16.70 14.49
C GLU A 313 -0.06 17.59 13.67
N ILE A 314 0.19 18.83 14.10
CA ILE A 314 1.14 19.72 13.39
C ILE A 314 2.56 19.14 13.40
N GLN A 315 3.02 18.60 14.54
CA GLN A 315 4.31 17.91 14.62
C GLN A 315 4.37 16.71 13.68
N PHE A 316 3.29 15.94 13.58
CA PHE A 316 3.18 14.86 12.62
C PHE A 316 3.30 15.36 11.18
N GLN A 317 2.60 16.44 10.83
CA GLN A 317 2.68 17.04 9.49
C GLN A 317 4.08 17.60 9.20
N HIS A 318 4.75 18.24 10.15
CA HIS A 318 6.14 18.70 9.99
C HIS A 318 7.12 17.53 9.80
N ALA A 319 7.00 16.48 10.61
CA ALA A 319 7.83 15.28 10.47
C ALA A 319 7.62 14.61 9.10
N LYS A 320 6.37 14.58 8.63
CA LYS A 320 6.01 14.08 7.30
C LYS A 320 6.57 14.96 6.18
N GLN A 321 6.46 16.29 6.29
CA GLN A 321 7.06 17.24 5.36
C GLN A 321 8.58 17.05 5.29
N TYR A 322 9.25 16.94 6.43
CA TYR A 322 10.70 16.74 6.48
C TYR A 322 11.12 15.42 5.83
N ALA A 323 10.40 14.32 6.12
CA ALA A 323 10.61 13.03 5.46
C ALA A 323 10.40 13.11 3.94
N ASN A 324 9.44 13.91 3.48
CA ASN A 324 9.17 14.11 2.06
C ASN A 324 10.21 15.03 1.40
N LYS A 325 10.72 16.05 2.10
CA LYS A 325 11.88 16.84 1.66
C LYS A 325 13.13 15.98 1.49
N CYS A 326 13.38 15.04 2.41
CA CYS A 326 14.46 14.07 2.26
C CYS A 326 14.30 13.25 0.96
N ASN A 327 13.08 12.85 0.60
CA ASN A 327 12.81 12.15 -0.66
C ASN A 327 13.07 13.05 -1.86
N ALA A 328 12.53 14.27 -1.82
CA ALA A 328 12.69 15.27 -2.86
C ALA A 328 14.16 15.58 -3.13
N TYR A 329 15.00 15.61 -2.08
CA TYR A 329 16.45 15.73 -2.17
C TYR A 329 17.09 14.52 -2.88
N LEU A 330 16.75 13.30 -2.47
CA LEU A 330 17.26 12.07 -3.11
C LEU A 330 16.84 11.95 -4.58
N GLU A 331 15.70 12.52 -4.95
CA GLU A 331 15.18 12.59 -6.32
C GLU A 331 15.73 13.79 -7.12
N ASN A 332 16.59 14.63 -6.51
CA ASN A 332 17.17 15.83 -7.12
C ASN A 332 16.11 16.85 -7.60
N THR A 333 15.04 17.02 -6.83
CA THR A 333 13.92 17.92 -7.16
C THR A 333 13.91 19.24 -6.39
N LEU A 334 14.71 19.33 -5.32
CA LEU A 334 14.89 20.55 -4.52
C LEU A 334 15.94 21.46 -5.15
N LEU A 335 15.67 22.76 -5.18
CA LEU A 335 16.67 23.75 -5.59
C LEU A 335 17.79 23.85 -4.54
N ALA A 336 18.98 24.29 -4.94
CA ALA A 336 20.11 24.44 -4.03
C ALA A 336 19.82 25.35 -2.82
N SER A 337 18.96 26.36 -3.01
CA SER A 337 18.51 27.27 -1.94
C SER A 337 17.52 26.63 -0.95
N GLU A 338 16.94 25.48 -1.30
CA GLU A 338 15.91 24.80 -0.51
C GLU A 338 16.43 23.63 0.31
N VAL A 339 17.72 23.31 0.18
CA VAL A 339 18.38 22.21 0.88
C VAL A 339 18.97 22.74 2.19
N PRO A 340 18.40 22.41 3.36
CA PRO A 340 19.02 22.67 4.65
C PRO A 340 20.37 21.94 4.77
N GLU A 341 21.30 22.51 5.53
CA GLU A 341 22.66 21.97 5.70
C GLU A 341 22.69 20.53 6.24
N ASP A 342 21.72 20.15 7.08
CA ASP A 342 21.61 18.83 7.72
C ASP A 342 20.85 17.79 6.86
N LEU A 343 20.14 18.22 5.81
CA LEU A 343 19.21 17.36 5.08
C LEU A 343 19.92 16.22 4.34
N GLY A 344 21.15 16.45 3.86
CA GLY A 344 21.92 15.45 3.12
C GLY A 344 22.22 14.20 3.95
N GLU A 345 22.70 14.38 5.18
CA GLU A 345 23.01 13.26 6.08
C GLU A 345 21.75 12.49 6.47
N VAL A 346 20.67 13.20 6.79
CA VAL A 346 19.41 12.57 7.20
C VAL A 346 18.76 11.83 6.04
N ALA A 347 18.78 12.40 4.83
CA ALA A 347 18.24 11.76 3.63
C ALA A 347 18.98 10.44 3.32
N LEU A 348 20.31 10.41 3.44
CA LEU A 348 21.10 9.19 3.26
C LEU A 348 20.78 8.13 4.32
N ALA A 349 20.67 8.53 5.60
CA ALA A 349 20.29 7.61 6.67
C ALA A 349 18.88 7.03 6.45
N MET A 350 17.92 7.85 6.01
CA MET A 350 16.57 7.39 5.68
C MET A 350 16.55 6.43 4.49
N ALA A 351 17.35 6.67 3.45
CA ALA A 351 17.50 5.79 2.31
C ALA A 351 18.01 4.40 2.72
N GLN A 352 19.04 4.35 3.57
CA GLN A 352 19.60 3.09 4.10
C GLN A 352 18.57 2.31 4.93
N ILE A 353 17.80 3.00 5.79
CA ILE A 353 16.73 2.36 6.57
C ILE A 353 15.67 1.76 5.64
N ARG A 354 15.28 2.47 4.58
CA ARG A 354 14.28 1.99 3.61
C ARG A 354 14.78 0.78 2.82
N GLU A 355 16.03 0.81 2.39
CA GLU A 355 16.65 -0.33 1.70
C GLU A 355 16.69 -1.56 2.62
N GLY A 356 17.09 -1.39 3.88
CA GLY A 356 17.05 -2.46 4.88
C GLY A 356 15.65 -3.02 5.12
N ASN A 357 14.62 -2.17 5.14
CA ASN A 357 13.23 -2.59 5.27
C ASN A 357 12.71 -3.29 4.01
N ARG A 358 13.08 -2.82 2.82
CA ARG A 358 12.74 -3.47 1.55
C ARG A 358 13.37 -4.86 1.46
N ALA A 359 14.65 -4.99 1.83
CA ALA A 359 15.33 -6.29 1.87
C ALA A 359 14.66 -7.26 2.86
N LYS A 360 14.24 -6.78 4.04
CA LYS A 360 13.45 -7.59 4.99
C LYS A 360 12.12 -8.02 4.40
N LYS A 361 11.40 -7.12 3.72
CA LYS A 361 10.12 -7.42 3.07
C LYS A 361 10.29 -8.48 1.98
N VAL A 362 11.25 -8.30 1.07
CA VAL A 362 11.57 -9.27 0.00
C VAL A 362 11.94 -10.63 0.60
N ARG A 363 12.71 -10.65 1.70
CA ARG A 363 13.05 -11.90 2.40
C ARG A 363 11.81 -12.59 2.99
N LEU A 364 10.90 -11.83 3.59
CA LEU A 364 9.65 -12.37 4.15
C LEU A 364 8.72 -12.89 3.06
N GLU A 365 8.58 -12.13 1.96
CA GLU A 365 7.80 -12.53 0.79
C GLU A 365 8.41 -13.78 0.13
N GLY A 366 9.73 -13.83 -0.02
CA GLY A 366 10.44 -15.01 -0.53
C GLY A 366 10.25 -16.23 0.37
N ARG A 367 10.27 -16.04 1.70
CA ARG A 367 9.96 -17.13 2.65
C ARG A 367 8.51 -17.58 2.53
N GLN A 368 7.57 -16.66 2.40
CA GLN A 368 6.16 -16.98 2.20
C GLN A 368 5.94 -17.72 0.88
N ALA A 369 6.56 -17.26 -0.21
CA ALA A 369 6.51 -17.91 -1.51
C ALA A 369 7.10 -19.33 -1.46
N ALA A 370 8.23 -19.53 -0.77
CA ALA A 370 8.82 -20.85 -0.56
C ALA A 370 7.93 -21.80 0.27
N LEU A 371 7.14 -21.26 1.21
CA LEU A 371 6.14 -22.04 1.94
C LEU A 371 4.93 -22.41 1.08
N MET A 372 4.50 -21.51 0.18
CA MET A 372 3.36 -21.73 -0.72
C MET A 372 3.71 -22.62 -1.92
N HIS A 373 4.97 -22.59 -2.35
CA HIS A 373 5.50 -23.35 -3.48
C HIS A 373 6.78 -24.06 -3.03
N PRO A 374 6.68 -25.15 -2.26
CA PRO A 374 7.86 -25.91 -1.86
C PRO A 374 8.59 -26.35 -3.13
N THR A 375 9.82 -25.84 -3.31
CA THR A 375 10.72 -26.25 -4.39
C THR A 375 10.77 -27.77 -4.44
N GLY A 376 10.71 -28.33 -5.66
CA GLY A 376 10.76 -29.79 -5.86
C GLY A 376 11.88 -30.41 -5.04
N LEU A 377 11.55 -31.48 -4.32
CA LEU A 377 12.45 -32.12 -3.39
C LEU A 377 13.54 -32.86 -4.20
N ASP A 378 14.76 -32.30 -4.24
CA ASP A 378 15.90 -32.95 -4.86
C ASP A 378 16.73 -33.63 -3.79
N TRP A 379 16.50 -34.94 -3.64
CA TRP A 379 17.20 -35.81 -2.70
C TRP A 379 18.28 -36.69 -3.37
N ARG A 380 18.65 -36.37 -4.61
CA ARG A 380 19.82 -37.00 -5.27
C ARG A 380 21.07 -36.75 -4.42
N PHE A 381 21.94 -37.76 -4.30
CA PHE A 381 23.14 -37.73 -3.46
C PHE A 381 22.90 -37.60 -1.96
N SER A 382 21.65 -37.73 -1.50
CA SER A 382 21.34 -37.77 -0.07
C SER A 382 21.59 -39.16 0.50
N THR A 383 21.90 -39.21 1.80
CA THR A 383 21.91 -40.44 2.59
C THR A 383 20.48 -40.86 2.90
N VAL A 384 20.14 -42.11 2.58
CA VAL A 384 18.78 -42.66 2.66
C VAL A 384 18.76 -43.81 3.66
N TRP A 385 17.75 -43.85 4.51
CA TRP A 385 17.46 -44.96 5.40
C TRP A 385 16.05 -45.49 5.12
N PHE A 386 15.89 -46.82 5.18
CA PHE A 386 14.61 -47.50 4.95
C PHE A 386 14.11 -48.12 6.25
N GLU A 387 12.82 -47.94 6.51
CA GLU A 387 12.13 -48.62 7.62
C GLU A 387 12.14 -50.14 7.46
N ASP A 388 11.99 -50.61 6.22
CA ASP A 388 12.13 -52.01 5.86
C ASP A 388 13.35 -52.21 4.95
N ALA A 389 14.23 -53.14 5.35
CA ALA A 389 15.44 -53.47 4.60
C ALA A 389 15.12 -54.05 3.22
N GLU A 390 13.97 -54.72 3.05
CA GLU A 390 13.56 -55.31 1.77
C GLU A 390 13.32 -54.24 0.70
N TRP A 391 12.97 -53.01 1.10
CA TRP A 391 12.73 -51.90 0.16
C TRP A 391 14.00 -51.42 -0.53
N GLN A 392 15.17 -51.70 0.04
CA GLN A 392 16.46 -51.38 -0.59
C GLN A 392 16.63 -52.10 -1.94
N GLU A 393 16.08 -53.31 -2.08
CA GLU A 393 16.20 -54.11 -3.30
C GLU A 393 15.07 -53.81 -4.31
N LEU A 394 13.90 -53.40 -3.80
CA LEU A 394 12.69 -53.19 -4.61
C LEU A 394 12.61 -51.79 -5.23
N LEU A 395 13.14 -50.77 -4.56
CA LEU A 395 12.99 -49.39 -4.99
C LEU A 395 14.03 -49.04 -6.07
N PRO A 396 13.64 -48.39 -7.19
CA PRO A 396 14.55 -47.98 -8.26
C PRO A 396 15.36 -46.74 -7.88
N LEU A 397 15.90 -46.71 -6.67
CA LEU A 397 16.82 -45.69 -6.19
C LEU A 397 18.18 -45.99 -6.82
N GLY A 398 18.44 -45.39 -7.98
CA GLY A 398 19.67 -45.64 -8.75
C GLY A 398 20.96 -45.34 -7.97
N LEU A 399 22.11 -45.57 -8.61
CA LEU A 399 23.50 -45.41 -8.10
C LEU A 399 23.86 -44.04 -7.44
N LEU A 400 22.91 -43.12 -7.31
CA LEU A 400 23.10 -41.76 -6.82
C LEU A 400 22.67 -41.59 -5.35
N HIS A 401 22.32 -42.66 -4.63
CA HIS A 401 21.90 -42.60 -3.23
C HIS A 401 22.81 -43.45 -2.35
N ASN A 402 23.17 -42.93 -1.18
CA ASN A 402 23.98 -43.65 -0.20
C ASN A 402 23.05 -44.23 0.87
N VAL A 403 22.83 -45.54 0.85
CA VAL A 403 22.03 -46.21 1.87
C VAL A 403 22.85 -46.31 3.16
N VAL A 404 22.30 -45.82 4.26
CA VAL A 404 22.93 -45.85 5.58
C VAL A 404 22.20 -46.82 6.50
N ALA A 405 22.94 -47.51 7.36
CA ALA A 405 22.36 -48.42 8.35
C ALA A 405 21.85 -47.68 9.60
N ASP A 406 22.49 -46.57 9.96
CA ASP A 406 22.10 -45.74 11.11
C ASP A 406 21.12 -44.64 10.70
N ILE A 407 19.98 -44.59 11.40
CA ILE A 407 18.93 -43.56 11.28
C ILE A 407 19.53 -42.16 11.45
N SER A 408 20.57 -42.03 12.28
CA SER A 408 21.19 -40.74 12.62
C SER A 408 22.09 -40.17 11.51
N GLU A 409 22.44 -40.97 10.50
CA GLU A 409 23.26 -40.56 9.36
C GLU A 409 22.44 -40.21 8.12
N ALA A 410 21.14 -40.55 8.13
CA ALA A 410 20.24 -40.28 7.03
C ALA A 410 19.81 -38.80 6.98
N ASN A 411 19.64 -38.31 5.76
CA ASN A 411 18.95 -37.04 5.47
C ASN A 411 17.54 -37.29 4.92
N VAL A 412 17.25 -38.55 4.58
CA VAL A 412 16.03 -39.03 3.98
C VAL A 412 15.62 -40.32 4.66
N TRP A 413 14.37 -40.40 5.11
CA TRP A 413 13.78 -41.60 5.68
C TRP A 413 12.60 -42.04 4.83
N VAL A 414 12.67 -43.26 4.30
CA VAL A 414 11.57 -43.90 3.60
C VAL A 414 10.80 -44.73 4.63
N VAL A 415 9.54 -44.39 4.84
CA VAL A 415 8.66 -45.02 5.83
C VAL A 415 7.38 -45.50 5.15
N LEU A 416 6.65 -46.40 5.82
CA LEU A 416 5.37 -46.89 5.30
C LEU A 416 4.33 -45.78 5.19
N ASP A 417 4.19 -44.98 6.26
CA ASP A 417 3.29 -43.84 6.33
C ASP A 417 4.03 -42.58 6.77
N ALA A 418 4.25 -41.67 5.83
CA ALA A 418 4.94 -40.41 6.09
C ALA A 418 4.14 -39.46 7.00
N ALA A 419 2.82 -39.63 7.12
CA ALA A 419 1.97 -38.83 7.99
C ALA A 419 2.06 -39.27 9.47
N SER A 420 2.43 -40.54 9.71
CA SER A 420 2.60 -41.12 11.05
C SER A 420 3.91 -41.91 11.16
N PRO A 421 5.08 -41.25 11.02
CA PRO A 421 6.36 -41.93 11.04
C PRO A 421 6.69 -42.51 12.43
N PRO A 422 7.52 -43.58 12.49
CA PRO A 422 8.10 -44.06 13.72
C PRO A 422 8.77 -42.95 14.53
N GLU A 423 8.68 -43.07 15.85
CA GLU A 423 9.04 -41.99 16.75
C GLU A 423 10.52 -41.56 16.63
N ASP A 424 11.42 -42.53 16.56
CA ASP A 424 12.86 -42.29 16.43
C ASP A 424 13.19 -41.51 15.14
N ILE A 425 12.45 -41.77 14.06
CA ILE A 425 12.58 -41.07 12.77
C ILE A 425 12.05 -39.65 12.89
N LEU A 426 10.88 -39.47 13.48
CA LEU A 426 10.30 -38.14 13.68
C LEU A 426 11.23 -37.22 14.49
N TRP A 427 11.80 -37.74 15.57
CA TRP A 427 12.77 -37.01 16.39
C TRP A 427 14.05 -36.71 15.62
N THR A 428 14.60 -37.70 14.90
CA THR A 428 15.83 -37.52 14.14
C THR A 428 15.64 -36.48 13.03
N ALA A 429 14.55 -36.58 12.26
CA ALA A 429 14.19 -35.62 11.22
C ALA A 429 13.97 -34.21 11.78
N THR A 430 13.30 -34.08 12.93
CA THR A 430 13.05 -32.78 13.58
C THR A 430 14.35 -32.15 14.11
N LEU A 431 15.20 -32.94 14.76
CA LEU A 431 16.44 -32.44 15.35
C LEU A 431 17.47 -32.08 14.27
N GLN A 432 17.66 -32.97 13.30
CA GLN A 432 18.74 -32.90 12.32
C GLN A 432 18.32 -32.24 11.01
N GLY A 433 17.02 -32.10 10.76
CA GLY A 433 16.48 -31.70 9.46
C GLY A 433 16.60 -32.83 8.45
N GLY A 434 15.77 -32.79 7.41
CA GLY A 434 15.77 -33.81 6.37
C GLY A 434 14.37 -34.05 5.82
N THR A 435 14.14 -35.20 5.20
CA THR A 435 12.86 -35.50 4.55
C THR A 435 12.36 -36.89 4.90
N ILE A 436 11.12 -36.97 5.37
CA ILE A 436 10.40 -38.22 5.53
C ILE A 436 9.52 -38.39 4.29
N VAL A 437 9.61 -39.53 3.63
CA VAL A 437 8.79 -39.84 2.44
C VAL A 437 8.08 -41.17 2.63
N ASP A 438 6.95 -41.33 1.95
CA ASP A 438 6.31 -42.63 1.83
C ASP A 438 6.96 -43.48 0.72
N VAL A 439 6.66 -44.78 0.75
CA VAL A 439 7.16 -45.74 -0.25
C VAL A 439 6.73 -45.34 -1.66
N VAL A 440 5.50 -44.85 -1.83
CA VAL A 440 4.94 -44.44 -3.13
C VAL A 440 5.74 -43.28 -3.74
N PHE A 441 6.16 -42.31 -2.91
CA PHE A 441 6.98 -41.18 -3.33
C PHE A 441 8.37 -41.63 -3.78
N ALA A 442 8.93 -42.63 -3.11
CA ALA A 442 10.19 -43.25 -3.50
C ALA A 442 10.06 -44.05 -4.83
N GLU A 443 9.04 -44.90 -4.96
CA GLU A 443 8.78 -45.74 -6.14
C GLU A 443 8.57 -44.91 -7.41
N THR A 444 7.74 -43.86 -7.31
CA THR A 444 7.36 -43.03 -8.44
C THR A 444 8.39 -41.94 -8.76
N ASN A 445 9.56 -41.95 -8.10
CA ASN A 445 10.60 -40.94 -8.24
C ASN A 445 10.04 -39.51 -8.17
N ARG A 446 9.23 -39.24 -7.13
CA ARG A 446 8.63 -37.92 -6.81
C ARG A 446 7.46 -37.49 -7.70
N GLN A 447 6.88 -38.42 -8.47
CA GLN A 447 5.70 -38.13 -9.31
C GLN A 447 4.38 -38.32 -8.56
N GLY A 448 4.34 -39.22 -7.57
CA GLY A 448 3.22 -39.47 -6.66
C GLY A 448 3.67 -39.53 -5.19
N GLY A 449 2.74 -39.73 -4.26
CA GLY A 449 3.01 -39.93 -2.84
C GLY A 449 3.18 -38.65 -2.01
N VAL A 450 3.63 -38.82 -0.77
CA VAL A 450 3.74 -37.76 0.25
C VAL A 450 5.18 -37.63 0.75
N ALA A 451 5.65 -36.40 0.86
CA ALA A 451 6.92 -36.08 1.48
C ALA A 451 6.79 -34.92 2.48
N PHE A 452 7.37 -35.08 3.67
CA PHE A 452 7.48 -34.05 4.70
C PHE A 452 8.94 -33.66 4.89
N ARG A 453 9.27 -32.40 4.59
CA ARG A 453 10.60 -31.85 4.79
C ARG A 453 10.67 -31.11 6.11
N TYR A 454 11.58 -31.49 6.99
CA TYR A 454 11.81 -30.91 8.31
C TYR A 454 13.01 -29.95 8.29
N ASP A 455 12.85 -28.78 8.92
CA ASP A 455 13.95 -27.86 9.21
C ASP A 455 14.77 -28.38 10.39
N GLN A 456 16.09 -28.24 10.30
CA GLN A 456 17.01 -28.65 11.36
C GLN A 456 16.88 -27.76 12.61
N ALA A 457 16.31 -28.30 13.70
CA ALA A 457 16.17 -27.57 14.95
C ALA A 457 17.53 -27.18 15.58
N THR A 458 18.56 -28.01 15.39
CA THR A 458 19.91 -27.76 15.95
C THR A 458 20.65 -26.57 15.34
N LEU A 459 20.21 -26.01 14.19
CA LEU A 459 20.83 -24.81 13.60
C LEU A 459 20.54 -23.52 14.38
N ILE A 460 19.55 -23.57 15.28
CA ILE A 460 19.16 -22.45 16.13
C ILE A 460 19.87 -22.61 17.48
N GLN A 461 20.61 -21.59 17.90
CA GLN A 461 21.35 -21.63 19.16
C GLN A 461 20.41 -21.80 20.37
N ARG A 462 20.66 -22.86 21.15
CA ARG A 462 19.89 -23.25 22.34
C ARG A 462 20.79 -23.86 23.40
N HIS A 463 20.43 -23.69 24.67
CA HIS A 463 21.01 -24.38 25.81
C HIS A 463 19.99 -25.37 26.36
N ILE A 464 20.38 -26.63 26.51
CA ILE A 464 19.44 -27.71 26.78
C ILE A 464 19.92 -28.54 27.95
N LEU A 465 19.09 -28.66 28.97
CA LEU A 465 19.27 -29.63 30.03
C LEU A 465 18.47 -30.90 29.69
N LEU A 466 19.12 -32.05 29.72
CA LEU A 466 18.43 -33.33 29.78
C LEU A 466 18.37 -33.74 31.25
N SER A 467 17.18 -33.70 31.85
CA SER A 467 17.04 -34.07 33.26
C SER A 467 17.39 -35.55 33.48
N PRO A 468 17.98 -35.93 34.62
CA PRO A 468 18.27 -37.33 34.94
C PRO A 468 17.03 -38.23 34.86
N GLU A 469 15.87 -37.69 35.24
CA GLU A 469 14.59 -38.39 35.20
C GLU A 469 14.13 -38.65 33.76
N PHE A 470 14.32 -37.68 32.86
CA PHE A 470 14.04 -37.87 31.44
C PHE A 470 14.99 -38.89 30.81
N ASP A 471 16.28 -38.84 31.14
CA ASP A 471 17.26 -39.80 30.64
C ASP A 471 16.99 -41.24 31.10
N ALA A 472 16.46 -41.39 32.32
CA ALA A 472 16.05 -42.69 32.85
C ALA A 472 14.76 -43.21 32.18
N ALA A 473 13.77 -42.33 31.99
CA ALA A 473 12.48 -42.69 31.40
C ALA A 473 12.55 -42.93 29.88
N GLU A 474 13.32 -42.12 29.16
CA GLU A 474 13.34 -42.02 27.70
C GLU A 474 14.76 -42.14 27.14
N ARG A 475 15.48 -43.19 27.56
CA ARG A 475 16.91 -43.40 27.26
C ARG A 475 17.24 -43.32 25.75
N ARG A 476 16.34 -43.81 24.89
CA ARG A 476 16.51 -43.77 23.43
C ARG A 476 16.43 -42.34 22.88
N LEU A 477 15.43 -41.56 23.27
CA LEU A 477 15.30 -40.18 22.81
C LEU A 477 16.42 -39.29 23.37
N ALA A 478 16.79 -39.51 24.63
CA ALA A 478 17.91 -38.81 25.24
C ALA A 478 19.23 -39.08 24.50
N SER A 479 19.45 -40.29 23.97
CA SER A 479 20.63 -40.56 23.13
C SER A 479 20.56 -39.84 21.78
N LEU A 480 19.39 -39.77 21.13
CA LEU A 480 19.18 -39.01 19.89
C LEU A 480 19.45 -37.52 20.07
N VAL A 481 18.92 -36.91 21.14
CA VAL A 481 19.16 -35.49 21.44
C VAL A 481 20.66 -35.22 21.66
N ARG A 482 21.36 -36.10 22.38
CA ARG A 482 22.82 -35.97 22.58
C ARG A 482 23.59 -36.12 21.29
N ALA A 483 23.23 -37.10 20.46
CA ALA A 483 23.87 -37.32 19.17
C ALA A 483 23.68 -36.09 18.25
N ALA A 484 22.46 -35.57 18.16
CA ALA A 484 22.15 -34.37 17.39
C ALA A 484 22.89 -33.14 17.94
N ALA A 485 22.97 -32.98 19.25
CA ALA A 485 23.69 -31.87 19.89
C ALA A 485 25.21 -31.91 19.63
N ARG A 486 25.80 -33.10 19.47
CA ARG A 486 27.24 -33.30 19.23
C ARG A 486 27.68 -33.14 17.77
N LYS A 487 26.73 -33.08 16.81
CA LYS A 487 27.07 -32.87 15.39
C LYS A 487 27.77 -31.52 15.22
N ALA A 488 28.77 -31.46 14.33
CA ALA A 488 29.54 -30.25 14.06
C ALA A 488 28.68 -29.06 13.57
N THR A 489 27.55 -29.33 12.94
CA THR A 489 26.59 -28.32 12.47
C THR A 489 25.64 -27.82 13.57
N SER A 490 25.62 -28.47 14.74
CA SER A 490 24.74 -28.13 15.84
C SER A 490 25.20 -26.88 16.57
N LYS A 491 24.24 -26.00 16.89
CA LYS A 491 24.43 -24.84 17.78
C LYS A 491 23.82 -25.07 19.15
N TRP A 492 23.42 -26.31 19.45
CA TRP A 492 22.88 -26.67 20.75
C TRP A 492 24.02 -26.93 21.72
N THR A 493 23.86 -26.47 22.96
CA THR A 493 24.81 -26.70 24.05
C THR A 493 24.10 -27.47 25.15
N LEU A 494 24.60 -28.66 25.47
CA LEU A 494 24.07 -29.46 26.57
C LEU A 494 24.54 -28.88 27.90
N LEU A 495 23.60 -28.69 28.81
CA LEU A 495 23.84 -28.25 30.18
C LEU A 495 23.98 -29.49 31.08
N PRO A 496 24.93 -29.48 32.03
CA PRO A 496 25.22 -30.65 32.85
C PRO A 496 24.24 -30.84 34.01
N SER A 497 23.56 -29.78 34.47
CA SER A 497 22.72 -29.83 35.68
C SER A 497 21.63 -28.76 35.73
N TRP A 498 20.73 -28.90 36.70
CA TRP A 498 19.67 -27.93 36.98
C TRP A 498 20.20 -26.56 37.43
N GLU A 499 21.33 -26.52 38.14
CA GLU A 499 21.98 -25.27 38.55
C GLU A 499 22.49 -24.50 37.32
N ALA A 500 23.14 -25.18 36.38
CA ALA A 500 23.61 -24.58 35.13
C ALA A 500 22.44 -24.10 34.26
N PHE A 501 21.31 -24.82 34.30
CA PHE A 501 20.06 -24.39 33.66
C PHE A 501 19.51 -23.11 34.29
N SER A 502 19.41 -23.04 35.62
CA SER A 502 18.91 -21.86 36.33
C SER A 502 19.76 -20.63 36.03
N GLU A 503 21.09 -20.76 36.12
CA GLU A 503 22.02 -19.66 35.86
C GLU A 503 21.88 -19.13 34.42
N LYS A 504 21.82 -20.04 33.43
CA LYS A 504 21.63 -19.65 32.03
C LYS A 504 20.26 -19.05 31.77
N TYR A 505 19.23 -19.56 32.43
CA TYR A 505 17.88 -19.04 32.31
C TYR A 505 17.80 -17.61 32.87
N GLU A 506 18.37 -17.34 34.04
CA GLU A 506 18.44 -16.00 34.63
C GLU A 506 19.18 -15.01 33.72
N GLN A 507 20.31 -15.42 33.14
CA GLN A 507 21.07 -14.59 32.19
C GLN A 507 20.28 -14.20 30.93
N MET A 508 19.36 -15.05 30.45
CA MET A 508 18.65 -14.83 29.17
C MET A 508 17.18 -14.42 29.30
N ALA A 509 16.56 -14.73 30.43
CA ALA A 509 15.12 -14.58 30.64
C ALA A 509 14.74 -14.16 32.07
N GLY A 510 15.74 -13.91 32.93
CA GLY A 510 15.53 -13.46 34.29
C GLY A 510 14.85 -12.09 34.41
N PRO A 511 14.44 -11.71 35.64
CA PRO A 511 13.76 -10.46 35.90
C PRO A 511 14.59 -9.23 35.50
N ASP A 512 15.91 -9.32 35.63
CA ASP A 512 16.86 -8.22 35.35
C ASP A 512 17.08 -7.97 33.85
N VAL A 513 16.66 -8.89 32.99
CA VAL A 513 16.71 -8.71 31.54
C VAL A 513 15.52 -7.87 31.08
N ALA A 514 15.80 -6.77 30.38
CA ALA A 514 14.76 -5.91 29.81
C ALA A 514 13.75 -6.72 28.98
N ALA A 515 12.45 -6.49 29.16
CA ALA A 515 11.38 -7.32 28.59
C ALA A 515 11.50 -7.56 27.07
N LYS A 516 11.95 -6.55 26.29
CA LYS A 516 12.17 -6.65 24.84
C LYS A 516 13.32 -7.58 24.43
N ARG A 517 14.21 -7.94 25.36
CA ARG A 517 15.39 -8.79 25.15
C ARG A 517 15.27 -10.19 25.75
N ARG A 518 14.21 -10.48 26.53
CA ARG A 518 14.00 -11.79 27.16
C ARG A 518 13.78 -12.87 26.10
N GLN A 519 14.52 -13.97 26.21
CA GLN A 519 14.43 -15.11 25.29
C GLN A 519 14.31 -16.43 26.06
N PRO A 520 13.18 -16.68 26.75
CA PRO A 520 13.02 -17.86 27.60
C PRO A 520 13.20 -19.18 26.82
N MET A 521 12.78 -19.24 25.56
CA MET A 521 12.92 -20.44 24.74
C MET A 521 14.33 -20.66 24.17
N ARG A 522 15.33 -19.83 24.55
CA ARG A 522 16.73 -20.11 24.24
C ARG A 522 17.35 -21.12 25.19
N VAL A 523 16.79 -21.28 26.39
CA VAL A 523 17.27 -22.18 27.43
C VAL A 523 16.08 -23.03 27.84
N PHE A 524 16.14 -24.34 27.65
CA PHE A 524 15.06 -25.22 28.07
C PHE A 524 15.55 -26.53 28.69
N ALA A 525 14.75 -27.11 29.56
CA ALA A 525 14.99 -28.41 30.17
C ALA A 525 14.00 -29.43 29.62
N LEU A 526 14.48 -30.62 29.28
CA LEU A 526 13.68 -31.75 28.86
C LEU A 526 13.43 -32.65 30.06
N VAL A 527 12.16 -32.81 30.42
CA VAL A 527 11.70 -33.54 31.61
C VAL A 527 10.59 -34.54 31.26
N PRO A 528 10.31 -35.55 32.10
CA PRO A 528 9.11 -36.36 31.96
C PRO A 528 7.84 -35.50 32.06
N GLU A 529 6.79 -35.90 31.35
CA GLU A 529 5.51 -35.16 31.27
C GLU A 529 4.89 -34.81 32.64
N PRO A 530 4.91 -35.68 33.68
CA PRO A 530 4.42 -35.31 35.00
C PRO A 530 5.18 -34.12 35.63
N ILE A 531 6.48 -34.03 35.37
CA ILE A 531 7.33 -32.93 35.88
C ILE A 531 7.09 -31.65 35.08
N GLU A 532 6.91 -31.74 33.76
CA GLU A 532 6.53 -30.60 32.93
C GLU A 532 5.24 -29.95 33.43
N ILE A 533 4.20 -30.76 33.66
CA ILE A 533 2.90 -30.29 34.16
C ILE A 533 3.05 -29.64 35.55
N ALA A 534 3.84 -30.27 36.44
CA ALA A 534 4.06 -29.76 37.79
C ALA A 534 4.83 -28.43 37.81
N MET A 535 5.85 -28.26 36.97
CA MET A 535 6.67 -27.04 36.93
C MET A 535 5.95 -25.88 36.23
N CYS A 536 5.09 -26.15 35.23
CA CYS A 536 4.31 -25.14 34.51
C CYS A 536 5.14 -23.97 33.94
N MET A 537 6.40 -24.24 33.57
CA MET A 537 7.32 -23.26 33.03
C MET A 537 7.43 -23.42 31.52
N LYS A 538 7.39 -22.32 30.75
CA LYS A 538 7.53 -22.37 29.27
C LYS A 538 8.86 -22.96 28.80
N SER A 539 9.90 -22.86 29.61
CA SER A 539 11.25 -23.39 29.35
C SER A 539 11.45 -24.82 29.87
N VAL A 540 10.42 -25.45 30.43
CA VAL A 540 10.48 -26.85 30.84
C VAL A 540 9.52 -27.59 29.92
N LEU A 541 10.05 -28.47 29.10
CA LEU A 541 9.32 -29.14 28.04
C LEU A 541 9.35 -30.64 28.29
N GLY A 542 8.23 -31.29 28.03
CA GLY A 542 8.16 -32.73 27.86
C GLY A 542 8.42 -33.11 26.41
N LYS A 543 8.32 -34.41 26.17
CA LYS A 543 8.52 -35.05 24.87
C LYS A 543 7.65 -34.44 23.76
N ALA A 544 6.33 -34.42 23.95
CA ALA A 544 5.38 -33.90 22.97
C ALA A 544 5.53 -32.39 22.76
N SER A 545 5.74 -31.63 23.83
CA SER A 545 5.94 -30.18 23.78
C SER A 545 7.21 -29.79 23.05
N LEU A 546 8.31 -30.54 23.24
CA LEU A 546 9.55 -30.29 22.51
C LEU A 546 9.39 -30.59 21.02
N LEU A 547 8.76 -31.70 20.65
CA LEU A 547 8.43 -31.99 19.25
C LEU A 547 7.56 -30.87 18.66
N GLY A 548 6.46 -30.48 19.29
CA GLY A 548 5.62 -29.38 18.80
C GLY A 548 6.36 -28.05 18.67
N PHE A 549 7.32 -27.78 19.56
CA PHE A 549 8.14 -26.57 19.53
C PHE A 549 9.21 -26.57 18.42
N CYS A 550 9.86 -27.72 18.20
CA CYS A 550 10.97 -27.88 17.26
C CYS A 550 10.51 -28.23 15.85
N SER A 551 9.39 -28.93 15.69
CA SER A 551 8.86 -29.39 14.42
C SER A 551 8.44 -28.21 13.55
N ARG A 552 9.24 -27.96 12.51
CA ARG A 552 8.88 -27.08 11.39
C ARG A 552 9.06 -27.89 10.14
N PHE A 553 7.97 -28.13 9.42
CA PHE A 553 8.01 -28.92 8.21
C PHE A 553 7.17 -28.31 7.08
N ALA A 554 7.52 -28.67 5.86
CA ALA A 554 6.74 -28.42 4.66
C ALA A 554 6.28 -29.75 4.08
N CYS A 555 5.02 -29.83 3.66
CA CYS A 555 4.47 -31.00 2.97
C CYS A 555 4.51 -30.77 1.47
N ALA A 556 5.02 -31.74 0.72
CA ALA A 556 4.88 -31.85 -0.71
C ALA A 556 4.03 -33.09 -1.01
N GLN A 557 2.79 -32.86 -1.47
CA GLN A 557 1.90 -33.90 -1.97
C GLN A 557 1.76 -33.72 -3.48
N ARG A 558 1.94 -34.79 -4.26
CA ARG A 558 1.82 -34.77 -5.72
C ARG A 558 0.95 -35.93 -6.18
N GLY A 559 0.09 -35.66 -7.18
CA GLY A 559 -0.71 -36.70 -7.85
C GLY A 559 -1.96 -37.16 -7.10
N LEU A 560 -2.70 -36.25 -6.44
CA LEU A 560 -4.12 -36.47 -6.13
C LEU A 560 -5.00 -36.18 -7.34
#